data_AF-A0A2D0K5K9-F1
#
_entry.id   AF-A0A2D0K5K9-F1
#
_cell.length_a   1.000
_cell.length_b   1.000
_cell.length_c   1.000
_cell.angle_alpha   90.00
_cell.angle_beta   90.00
_cell.angle_gamma   90.00
#
_symmetry.space_group_name_H-M   'P 1'
#
loop_
_entity.id
_entity.type
_entity.pdbx_description
1 polymer ?
#
loop_
_entity_poly.entity_id
_entity_poly.type
_entity_poly.pdbx_seq_one_letter_code
_entity_poly.pdbx_strand_id
1 'polypeptide(L)'
;MKLSRYKIKKHDQKIYDALKRLDNRAVLGFFAIPVVLGTIGGKELAKLILIIWPVYSFIYIRIFRKLSAQLQEKRMREMTNWGNRHPFYQICWIILLIFLPLTLIGCIGYLFEQAAATQ
;
A
#
# COMPACT_ATOMS: atom_id res chain seq x y z
N MET A 1 2.26 -28.83 -22.27
CA MET A 1 1.54 -28.03 -23.28
C MET A 1 2.08 -26.60 -23.26
N LYS A 2 2.97 -26.21 -24.20
CA LYS A 2 3.52 -24.84 -24.29
C LYS A 2 2.38 -23.90 -24.72
N LEU A 3 1.89 -23.07 -23.80
CA LEU A 3 0.96 -21.99 -24.13
C LEU A 3 1.58 -21.10 -25.22
N SER A 4 0.83 -20.83 -26.29
CA SER A 4 1.28 -19.94 -27.36
C SER A 4 1.63 -18.56 -26.78
N ARG A 5 2.72 -17.93 -27.26
CA ARG A 5 3.17 -16.61 -26.81
C ARG A 5 2.06 -15.55 -26.83
N TYR A 6 1.10 -15.68 -27.73
CA TYR A 6 -0.08 -14.82 -27.81
C TYR A 6 -1.02 -14.96 -26.59
N LYS A 7 -1.25 -16.19 -26.11
CA LYS A 7 -2.10 -16.44 -24.93
C LYS A 7 -1.46 -15.89 -23.65
N ILE A 8 -0.13 -16.01 -23.51
CA ILE A 8 0.63 -15.46 -22.39
C ILE A 8 0.51 -13.93 -22.37
N LYS A 9 0.75 -13.28 -23.51
CA LYS A 9 0.67 -11.83 -23.63
C LYS A 9 -0.72 -11.28 -23.31
N LYS A 10 -1.78 -11.95 -23.79
CA LYS A 10 -3.18 -11.57 -23.52
C LYS A 10 -3.55 -11.77 -22.05
N HIS A 11 -3.02 -12.81 -21.40
CA HIS A 11 -3.20 -13.06 -19.97
C HIS A 11 -2.51 -11.97 -19.13
N ASP A 12 -1.24 -11.69 -19.41
CA ASP A 12 -0.46 -10.70 -18.68
C ASP A 12 -1.03 -9.28 -18.85
N GLN A 13 -1.58 -8.96 -20.03
CA GLN A 13 -2.26 -7.69 -20.26
C GLN A 13 -3.54 -7.54 -19.42
N LYS A 14 -4.31 -8.63 -19.19
CA LYS A 14 -5.47 -8.59 -18.27
C LYS A 14 -5.04 -8.32 -16.84
N ILE A 15 -3.97 -8.95 -16.38
CA ILE A 15 -3.41 -8.72 -15.04
C ILE A 15 -2.92 -7.28 -14.92
N TYR A 16 -2.27 -6.76 -15.95
CA TYR A 16 -1.82 -5.38 -16.01
C TYR A 16 -2.99 -4.38 -15.89
N ASP A 17 -4.08 -4.61 -16.63
CA ASP A 17 -5.28 -3.77 -16.54
C ASP A 17 -5.96 -3.88 -15.17
N ALA A 18 -5.85 -5.04 -14.50
CA ALA A 18 -6.34 -5.21 -13.14
C ALA A 18 -5.47 -4.43 -12.14
N LEU A 19 -4.13 -4.47 -12.28
CA LEU A 19 -3.19 -3.68 -11.47
C LEU A 19 -3.44 -2.19 -11.63
N LYS A 20 -3.64 -1.69 -12.86
CA LYS A 20 -3.95 -0.28 -13.11
C LYS A 20 -5.27 0.15 -12.47
N ARG A 21 -6.30 -0.69 -12.56
CA ARG A 21 -7.59 -0.43 -11.89
C ARG A 21 -7.47 -0.45 -10.37
N LEU A 22 -6.64 -1.34 -9.82
CA LEU A 22 -6.35 -1.40 -8.40
C LEU A 22 -5.65 -0.10 -7.94
N ASP A 23 -4.63 0.35 -8.68
CA ASP A 23 -3.87 1.59 -8.39
C ASP A 23 -4.81 2.81 -8.33
N ASN A 24 -5.67 2.99 -9.34
CA ASN A 24 -6.65 4.08 -9.35
C ASN A 24 -7.68 4.00 -8.22
N ARG A 25 -8.19 2.80 -7.91
CA ARG A 25 -9.13 2.61 -6.80
C ARG A 25 -8.48 2.85 -5.45
N ALA A 26 -7.21 2.48 -5.31
CA ALA A 26 -6.48 2.65 -4.07
C ALA A 26 -6.14 4.13 -3.82
N VAL A 27 -5.82 4.91 -4.87
CA VAL A 27 -5.72 6.37 -4.79
C VAL A 27 -7.04 6.99 -4.33
N LEU A 28 -8.17 6.57 -4.93
CA LEU A 28 -9.49 7.03 -4.50
C LEU A 28 -9.77 6.70 -3.03
N GLY A 29 -9.43 5.49 -2.59
CA GLY A 29 -9.54 5.06 -1.19
C GLY A 29 -8.67 5.91 -0.25
N PHE A 30 -7.45 6.23 -0.68
CA PHE A 30 -6.50 7.04 0.08
C PHE A 30 -7.03 8.46 0.39
N PHE A 31 -7.78 9.07 -0.54
CA PHE A 31 -8.43 10.36 -0.30
C PHE A 31 -9.78 10.22 0.41
N ALA A 32 -10.54 9.16 0.13
CA ALA A 32 -11.85 8.93 0.75
C ALA A 32 -11.74 8.68 2.26
N ILE A 33 -10.73 7.91 2.71
CA ILE A 33 -10.54 7.55 4.12
C ILE A 33 -10.40 8.81 5.03
N PRO A 34 -9.48 9.76 4.75
CA PRO A 34 -9.37 11.02 5.50
C PRO A 34 -10.63 11.88 5.45
N VAL A 35 -11.31 11.94 4.31
CA VAL A 35 -12.54 12.74 4.19
C VAL A 35 -13.65 12.17 5.06
N VAL A 36 -13.85 10.86 5.05
CA VAL A 36 -14.86 10.18 5.88
C VAL A 36 -14.50 10.29 7.37
N LEU A 37 -13.23 10.08 7.73
CA LEU A 37 -12.78 10.22 9.12
C LEU A 37 -12.85 11.65 9.63
N GLY A 38 -12.51 12.64 8.79
CA GLY A 38 -12.58 14.06 9.14
C GLY A 38 -14.00 14.57 9.29
N THR A 39 -14.94 14.07 8.47
CA THR A 39 -16.36 14.48 8.52
C THR A 39 -17.12 13.83 9.67
N ILE A 40 -16.84 12.56 9.99
CA ILE A 40 -17.59 11.80 11.01
C ILE A 40 -16.90 11.87 12.37
N GLY A 41 -15.57 11.86 12.41
CA GLY A 41 -14.83 11.39 13.58
C GLY A 41 -14.21 12.44 14.51
N GLY A 42 -14.18 13.70 14.11
CA GLY A 42 -13.50 14.74 14.89
C GLY A 42 -12.00 14.49 15.11
N LYS A 43 -11.39 15.23 16.04
CA LYS A 43 -9.92 15.27 16.24
C LYS A 43 -9.31 13.97 16.75
N GLU A 44 -10.05 13.18 17.52
CA GLU A 44 -9.55 11.92 18.09
C GLU A 44 -9.45 10.81 17.03
N LEU A 45 -10.43 10.71 16.11
CA LEU A 45 -10.37 9.76 15.00
C LEU A 45 -9.35 10.18 13.93
N ALA A 46 -8.97 11.46 13.86
CA ALA A 46 -7.86 11.89 13.02
C ALA A 46 -6.53 11.28 13.46
N LYS A 47 -6.31 10.98 14.76
CA LYS A 47 -5.10 10.30 15.23
C LYS A 47 -5.01 8.86 14.71
N LEU A 48 -6.15 8.19 14.55
CA LEU A 48 -6.23 6.85 13.97
C LEU A 48 -5.73 6.82 12.51
N ILE A 49 -5.72 7.95 11.79
CA ILE A 49 -5.19 8.01 10.43
C ILE A 49 -3.71 7.60 10.36
N LEU A 50 -2.94 7.91 11.41
CA LEU A 50 -1.52 7.57 11.53
C LEU A 50 -1.30 6.05 11.53
N ILE A 51 -2.28 5.28 12.01
CA ILE A 51 -2.26 3.81 12.02
C ILE A 51 -2.92 3.25 10.76
N ILE A 52 -4.03 3.86 10.31
CA ILE A 52 -4.78 3.40 9.15
C ILE A 52 -3.94 3.46 7.87
N TRP A 53 -3.16 4.53 7.67
CA TRP A 53 -2.31 4.66 6.49
C TRP A 53 -1.25 3.57 6.32
N PRO A 54 -0.39 3.26 7.32
CA PRO A 54 0.58 2.17 7.18
C PRO A 54 -0.11 0.80 7.02
N VAL A 55 -1.22 0.55 7.71
CA VAL A 55 -2.01 -0.69 7.53
C VAL A 55 -2.56 -0.78 6.11
N TYR A 56 -3.14 0.31 5.59
CA TYR A 56 -3.69 0.38 4.24
C TYR A 56 -2.60 0.16 3.18
N SER A 57 -1.45 0.84 3.33
CA SER A 57 -0.30 0.68 2.45
C SER A 57 0.25 -0.75 2.46
N PHE A 58 0.32 -1.39 3.63
CA PHE A 58 0.76 -2.79 3.74
C PHE A 58 -0.20 -3.75 3.03
N ILE A 59 -1.51 -3.61 3.23
CA ILE A 59 -2.53 -4.41 2.56
C ILE A 59 -2.44 -4.22 1.05
N TYR A 60 -2.33 -2.97 0.59
CA TYR A 60 -2.19 -2.64 -0.84
C TYR A 60 -0.97 -3.33 -1.45
N ILE A 61 0.21 -3.20 -0.83
CA ILE A 61 1.45 -3.83 -1.31
C ILE A 61 1.30 -5.35 -1.37
N ARG A 62 0.65 -5.97 -0.37
CA ARG A 62 0.41 -7.42 -0.38
C ARG A 62 -0.46 -7.86 -1.56
N ILE A 63 -1.55 -7.14 -1.81
CA ILE A 63 -2.47 -7.43 -2.93
C ILE A 63 -1.74 -7.20 -4.26
N PHE A 64 -1.05 -6.07 -4.40
CA PHE A 64 -0.26 -5.74 -5.59
C PHE A 64 0.78 -6.82 -5.89
N ARG A 65 1.56 -7.26 -4.90
CA ARG A 65 2.54 -8.34 -5.07
C ARG A 65 1.89 -9.67 -5.45
N LYS A 66 0.71 -9.98 -4.90
CA LYS A 66 -0.03 -11.21 -5.22
C LYS A 66 -0.51 -11.20 -6.68
N LEU A 67 -1.04 -10.08 -7.17
CA LEU A 67 -1.42 -9.92 -8.58
C LEU A 67 -0.21 -9.91 -9.51
N SER A 68 0.86 -9.18 -9.16
CA SER A 68 2.09 -9.13 -9.96
C SER A 68 2.82 -10.48 -10.01
N ALA A 69 2.64 -11.36 -9.02
CA ALA A 69 3.17 -12.72 -9.05
C ALA A 69 2.44 -13.66 -10.03
N GLN A 70 1.24 -13.28 -10.50
CA GLN A 70 0.49 -14.03 -11.51
C GLN A 70 0.94 -13.72 -12.95
N LEU A 71 1.78 -12.68 -13.15
CA LEU A 71 2.41 -12.39 -14.43
C LEU A 71 3.37 -13.52 -14.82
N GLN A 72 3.18 -14.08 -16.01
CA GLN A 72 4.03 -15.16 -16.51
C GLN A 72 5.30 -14.63 -17.18
N GLU A 73 5.25 -13.44 -17.76
CA GLU A 73 6.39 -12.80 -18.40
C GLU A 73 7.29 -12.12 -17.35
N LYS A 74 8.53 -12.62 -17.23
CA LYS A 74 9.52 -12.12 -16.27
C LYS A 74 9.80 -10.61 -16.44
N ARG A 75 9.86 -10.15 -17.69
CA ARG A 75 10.08 -8.74 -18.04
C ARG A 75 8.91 -7.85 -17.61
N MET A 76 7.67 -8.30 -17.80
CA MET A 76 6.48 -7.59 -17.31
C MET A 76 6.50 -7.52 -15.78
N ARG A 77 6.82 -8.63 -15.12
CA ARG A 77 6.89 -8.70 -13.65
C ARG A 77 7.96 -7.76 -13.07
N GLU A 78 9.13 -7.67 -13.68
CA GLU A 78 10.19 -6.74 -13.28
C GLU A 78 9.78 -5.28 -13.52
N MET A 79 9.20 -4.97 -14.68
CA MET A 79 8.68 -3.62 -14.97
C MET A 79 7.53 -3.21 -14.03
N THR A 80 6.69 -4.14 -13.59
CA THR A 80 5.59 -3.85 -12.65
C THR A 80 6.09 -3.66 -11.22
N ASN A 81 7.10 -4.42 -10.78
CA ASN A 81 7.62 -4.33 -9.40
C ASN A 81 8.63 -3.20 -9.18
N TRP A 82 9.40 -2.84 -10.22
CA TRP A 82 10.49 -1.84 -10.14
C TRP A 82 10.28 -0.64 -11.06
N GLY A 83 9.34 -0.70 -11.99
CA GLY A 83 9.08 0.39 -12.91
C GLY A 83 8.22 1.50 -12.28
N ASN A 84 8.51 2.73 -12.68
CA ASN A 84 7.83 3.98 -12.28
C ASN A 84 6.37 4.10 -12.80
N ARG A 85 5.74 2.99 -13.19
CA ARG A 85 4.41 2.96 -13.83
C ARG A 85 3.25 2.90 -12.83
N HIS A 86 3.53 2.55 -11.58
CA HIS A 86 2.53 2.45 -10.50
C HIS A 86 2.89 3.44 -9.38
N PRO A 87 2.52 4.72 -9.53
CA PRO A 87 2.90 5.77 -8.59
C PRO A 87 2.35 5.50 -7.19
N PHE A 88 1.15 4.92 -7.05
CA PHE A 88 0.58 4.65 -5.73
C PHE A 88 1.31 3.51 -4.99
N TYR A 89 1.85 2.53 -5.71
CA TYR A 89 2.73 1.51 -5.12
C TYR A 89 4.00 2.13 -4.51
N GLN A 90 4.62 3.09 -5.20
CA GLN A 90 5.78 3.83 -4.65
C GLN A 90 5.39 4.69 -3.46
N ILE A 91 4.25 5.39 -3.55
CA ILE A 91 3.71 6.19 -2.44
C ILE A 91 3.46 5.29 -1.22
N CYS A 92 2.91 4.09 -1.38
CA CYS A 92 2.71 3.15 -0.28
C CYS A 92 4.03 2.74 0.39
N TRP A 93 5.10 2.54 -0.39
CA TRP A 93 6.42 2.29 0.16
C TRP A 93 6.97 3.48 0.93
N ILE A 94 6.82 4.70 0.40
CA ILE A 94 7.22 5.94 1.08
C ILE A 94 6.42 6.12 2.38
N ILE A 95 5.11 5.89 2.35
CA ILE A 95 4.25 5.96 3.54
C ILE A 95 4.72 4.96 4.59
N LEU A 96 5.00 3.71 4.21
CA LEU A 96 5.55 2.76 5.18
C LEU A 96 6.91 3.20 5.72
N LEU A 97 7.80 3.72 4.87
CA LEU A 97 9.14 4.15 5.30
C LEU A 97 9.09 5.36 6.24
N ILE A 98 8.10 6.26 6.08
CA ILE A 98 7.96 7.46 6.92
C ILE A 98 7.12 7.19 8.17
N PHE A 99 5.96 6.54 8.03
CA PHE A 99 5.01 6.37 9.14
C PHE A 99 5.39 5.24 10.09
N LEU A 100 6.01 4.16 9.61
CA LEU A 100 6.42 3.04 10.46
C LEU A 100 7.46 3.46 11.53
N PRO A 101 8.56 4.18 11.20
CA PRO A 101 9.46 4.69 12.23
C PRO A 101 8.80 5.75 13.13
N LEU A 102 7.90 6.58 12.60
CA LEU A 102 7.15 7.55 13.41
C LEU A 102 6.30 6.83 14.49
N THR A 103 5.59 5.77 14.10
CA THR A 103 4.81 4.96 15.05
C THR A 103 5.69 4.23 16.06
N LEU A 104 6.87 3.75 15.65
CA LEU A 104 7.82 3.12 16.58
C LEU A 104 8.39 4.12 17.59
N ILE A 105 8.80 5.30 17.14
CA ILE A 105 9.32 6.36 18.03
C ILE A 105 8.24 6.81 19.01
N GLY A 106 7.00 6.99 18.53
CA GLY A 106 5.86 7.32 19.40
C GLY A 106 5.57 6.25 20.44
N CYS A 107 5.57 4.97 20.06
CA CYS A 107 5.41 3.85 20.99
C CYS A 107 6.55 3.75 22.01
N ILE A 108 7.80 3.95 21.58
CA ILE A 108 8.97 3.92 22.47
C ILE A 108 8.91 5.09 23.46
N GLY A 109 8.58 6.30 22.99
CA GLY A 109 8.38 7.46 23.85
C GLY A 109 7.30 7.23 24.90
N TYR A 110 6.16 6.66 24.49
CA TYR A 110 5.08 6.31 25.41
C TYR A 110 5.48 5.25 26.45
N LEU A 111 6.23 4.22 26.03
CA LEU A 111 6.76 3.21 26.95
C LEU A 111 7.79 3.80 27.93
N PHE A 112 8.63 4.72 27.47
CA PHE A 112 9.62 5.39 28.31
C PHE A 112 8.97 6.31 29.34
N GLU A 113 7.90 7.02 28.95
CA GLU A 113 7.13 7.90 29.83
C GLU A 113 6.37 7.10 30.91
N GLN A 114 5.80 5.94 30.57
CA GLN A 114 5.24 5.04 31.58
C GLN A 114 6.31 4.47 32.52
N ALA A 115 7.47 4.08 32.00
CA ALA A 115 8.57 3.59 32.84
C ALA A 115 9.07 4.67 33.82
N ALA A 116 9.11 5.94 33.41
CA ALA A 116 9.50 7.07 34.24
C ALA A 116 8.43 7.47 35.28
N ALA A 117 7.14 7.29 34.97
CA ALA A 117 6.04 7.56 35.89
C ALA A 117 5.86 6.50 37.00
N THR A 118 6.61 5.39 36.92
CA THR A 118 6.57 4.28 37.89
C THR A 118 7.76 4.31 38.88
N GLN A 119 8.64 5.31 38.80
CA GLN A 119 9.73 5.58 39.76
C GLN A 119 9.36 6.73 40.69
#